data_AF-A0A9P7K468-F1
#
_entry.id   AF-A0A9P7K468-F1
#
_cell.length_a   1.000
_cell.length_b   1.000
_cell.length_c   1.000
_cell.angle_alpha   90.00
_cell.angle_beta   90.00
_cell.angle_gamma   90.00
#
_symmetry.space_group_name_H-M   'P 1'
#
loop_
_entity.id
_entity.type
_entity.pdbx_description
1 polymer ?
#
loop_
_entity_poly.entity_id
_entity_poly.type
_entity_poly.pdbx_seq_one_letter_code
_entity_poly.pdbx_strand_id
1 'polypeptide(L)'
;MDLSIGGDAWIFQRLIVPQLAALDIRCDCRMLETSKLIAMIARSGCALKRLSFPADLHQGNYEMDTPARDLLALLPQVVKLVCNRVALATEELQDIGMGVLIRRIDVFECAVESPKAYLEMIKVQHGRGGSLVVGHACQDRVASISLCGNPFDPTRGIASDLKRCSSSSKERKMRLPAPLFIFVFLASLNICIAGPKVTLTSNSLLDPSGIFFVSYDGVVNVNSFQLSGVLTYGNYQFAAWYTSSRAAVLARRQLPNGSWSTLALPHMLSVNDSHNVIALGVSPQDGKIHVAMDCHSSAVYYTSSEAGLATNGASWTAGRFGAIVTTLGGLNIGTVVTYPQFVVTPDKLLQMVYRSGVSANGATQLAEYARGVWTNVGSRASASGVYTAPSSATSAARNLYIHGFTYSAGRLHVTGTWREQAGSVSCSGGGLTNHDTTYFYSDDKCAWLCIRSSSCLCRSHVDADHGLMNNESQDVDSAGQIHAIISYVPGRFTQCVTNYQADRTAYGRTWHVYRSSSGSFTEVEIPFPINAVGRSQIVMDAADNVYVILPCVKIVTASKASGWTDWSIVYDGVAAGLNAFGEVTVDRARVASGVLSVLYQEKSMGTTPSAVRIVDFALGR
;
A
#
# COMPACT_ATOMS: atom_id res chain seq x y z
N MET A 1 -42.54 -2.49 34.52
CA MET A 1 -41.41 -3.31 34.95
C MET A 1 -40.20 -2.41 34.98
N ASP A 2 -39.76 -2.12 36.20
CA ASP A 2 -38.59 -1.31 36.53
C ASP A 2 -37.31 -1.87 35.92
N LEU A 3 -36.41 -0.97 35.51
CA LEU A 3 -34.98 -1.26 35.39
C LEU A 3 -34.23 -0.33 36.34
N SER A 4 -33.75 -0.95 37.41
CA SER A 4 -32.92 -0.35 38.45
C SER A 4 -31.58 0.13 37.87
N ILE A 5 -31.29 1.42 38.06
CA ILE A 5 -29.95 1.99 37.92
C ILE A 5 -29.21 1.69 39.23
N GLY A 6 -28.17 0.87 39.18
CA GLY A 6 -27.29 0.58 40.30
C GLY A 6 -25.83 0.77 39.91
N GLY A 7 -25.06 1.46 40.76
CA GLY A 7 -23.60 1.46 40.72
C GLY A 7 -22.95 2.84 40.81
N ASP A 8 -22.97 3.62 39.74
CA ASP A 8 -21.88 4.58 39.50
C ASP A 8 -22.19 6.06 39.82
N ALA A 9 -23.44 6.38 40.16
CA ALA A 9 -23.82 7.76 40.48
C ALA A 9 -23.36 8.23 41.88
N TRP A 10 -23.03 7.29 42.79
CA TRP A 10 -22.70 7.61 44.18
C TRP A 10 -21.25 8.10 44.38
N ILE A 11 -20.33 7.64 43.53
CA ILE A 11 -18.90 8.02 43.60
C ILE A 11 -18.67 9.43 43.02
N PHE A 12 -19.42 9.81 41.98
CA PHE A 12 -19.21 11.08 41.26
C PHE A 12 -19.57 12.32 42.11
N GLN A 13 -20.61 12.23 42.93
CA GLN A 13 -21.14 13.39 43.68
C GLN A 13 -20.43 13.67 45.01
N ARG A 14 -19.74 12.69 45.62
CA ARG A 14 -19.09 12.88 46.95
C ARG A 14 -17.56 12.92 46.95
N LEU A 15 -16.87 12.37 45.95
CA LEU A 15 -15.39 12.35 45.94
C LEU A 15 -14.78 13.39 45.00
N ILE A 16 -15.43 13.69 43.87
CA ILE A 16 -14.84 14.53 42.82
C ILE A 16 -15.21 16.01 42.98
N VAL A 17 -16.46 16.31 43.35
CA VAL A 17 -16.95 17.70 43.49
C VAL A 17 -16.19 18.50 44.57
N PRO A 18 -15.84 17.94 45.75
CA PRO A 18 -15.08 18.69 46.76
C PRO A 18 -13.61 18.96 46.35
N GLN A 19 -13.00 18.09 45.54
CA GLN A 19 -11.60 18.26 45.10
C GLN A 19 -11.45 19.26 43.95
N LEU A 20 -12.50 19.45 43.14
CA LEU A 20 -12.53 20.51 42.12
C LEU A 20 -12.78 21.91 42.70
N ALA A 21 -13.34 22.01 43.91
CA ALA A 21 -13.52 23.28 44.62
C ALA A 21 -12.21 23.82 45.26
N ALA A 22 -11.13 23.02 45.30
CA ALA A 22 -9.85 23.41 45.88
C ALA A 22 -8.88 24.06 44.87
N LEU A 23 -9.24 24.16 43.58
CA LEU A 23 -8.53 24.94 42.57
C LEU A 23 -9.31 26.24 42.30
N ASP A 24 -9.11 27.24 43.16
CA ASP A 24 -9.60 28.61 42.90
C ASP A 24 -8.75 29.24 41.78
N ILE A 25 -9.20 29.10 40.53
CA ILE A 25 -8.70 29.86 39.39
C ILE A 25 -9.87 30.69 38.87
N ARG A 26 -10.00 31.92 39.39
CA ARG A 26 -10.86 32.94 38.78
C ARG A 26 -10.20 33.41 37.47
N CYS A 27 -10.82 33.06 36.34
CA CYS A 27 -10.54 33.74 35.08
C CYS A 27 -11.26 35.09 35.09
N ASP A 28 -10.51 36.18 35.26
CA ASP A 28 -10.99 37.53 34.94
C ASP A 28 -10.58 37.85 33.50
N CYS A 29 -11.56 37.99 32.60
CA CYS A 29 -11.36 38.17 31.18
C CYS A 29 -10.90 39.59 30.84
N ARG A 30 -9.60 39.90 30.97
CA ARG A 30 -8.97 41.02 30.26
C ARG A 30 -7.54 40.67 29.80
N MET A 31 -7.34 40.80 28.49
CA MET A 31 -6.11 40.69 27.69
C MET A 31 -4.84 40.22 28.42
N LEU A 32 -4.46 38.96 28.21
CA LEU A 32 -3.20 38.38 28.66
C LEU A 32 -2.22 38.31 27.49
N GLU A 33 -1.16 39.13 27.55
CA GLU A 33 -0.02 39.09 26.63
C GLU A 33 0.68 37.71 26.61
N THR A 34 1.10 37.32 25.40
CA THR A 34 1.69 36.01 25.03
C THR A 34 2.86 35.56 25.89
N SER A 35 3.55 36.49 26.56
CA SER A 35 4.67 36.24 27.47
C SER A 35 4.27 35.56 28.79
N LYS A 36 3.03 35.74 29.27
CA LYS A 36 2.55 35.12 30.52
C LYS A 36 2.07 33.67 30.34
N LEU A 37 1.60 33.30 29.14
CA LEU A 37 1.18 31.93 28.82
C LEU A 37 2.38 30.96 28.76
N ILE A 38 3.51 31.42 28.20
CA ILE A 38 4.77 30.65 28.16
C ILE A 38 5.33 30.43 29.58
N ALA A 39 5.22 31.43 30.46
CA ALA A 39 5.63 31.31 31.86
C ALA A 39 4.74 30.34 32.67
N MET A 40 3.47 30.20 32.30
CA MET A 40 2.53 29.28 32.94
C MET A 40 2.81 27.82 32.54
N ILE A 41 3.11 27.57 31.27
CA ILE A 41 3.51 26.24 30.75
C ILE A 41 4.86 25.81 31.34
N ALA A 42 5.81 26.73 31.49
CA ALA A 42 7.10 26.47 32.13
C ALA A 42 6.97 26.10 33.63
N ARG A 43 6.01 26.70 34.36
CA ARG A 43 5.74 26.37 35.78
C ARG A 43 5.10 24.99 35.94
N SER A 44 4.20 24.60 35.03
CA SER A 44 3.56 23.27 35.02
C SER A 44 4.56 22.15 34.72
N GLY A 45 5.51 22.38 33.80
CA GLY A 45 6.60 21.45 33.50
C GLY A 45 7.63 21.30 34.63
N CYS A 46 7.84 22.36 35.43
CA CYS A 46 8.71 22.30 36.61
C CYS A 46 8.07 21.58 37.82
N ALA A 47 6.74 21.56 37.95
CA ALA A 47 6.06 20.88 39.05
C ALA A 47 6.14 19.34 38.96
N LEU A 48 6.23 18.78 37.75
CA LEU A 48 6.43 17.33 37.54
C LEU A 48 7.87 16.85 37.82
N LYS A 49 8.84 17.77 37.95
CA LYS A 49 10.25 17.43 38.26
C LYS A 49 10.57 17.33 39.76
N ARG A 50 9.60 17.53 40.66
CA ARG A 50 9.78 17.38 42.11
C ARG A 50 8.79 16.38 42.71
N LEU A 51 9.01 15.10 42.43
CA LEU A 51 8.62 14.01 43.32
C LEU A 51 9.91 13.31 43.74
N SER A 52 10.49 13.76 44.84
CA SER A 52 11.60 13.10 45.53
C SER A 52 11.02 11.96 46.39
N PHE A 53 11.39 10.72 46.09
CA PHE A 53 11.12 9.59 46.99
C PHE A 53 12.17 9.57 48.10
N PRO A 54 11.79 9.28 49.36
CA PRO A 54 12.77 9.13 50.43
C PRO A 54 13.67 7.92 50.16
N ALA A 55 14.98 8.13 50.24
CA ALA A 55 15.94 7.04 50.39
C ALA A 55 15.86 6.59 51.86
N ASP A 56 15.24 5.45 52.11
CA ASP A 56 15.51 4.52 53.22
C ASP A 56 14.44 3.43 53.23
N LEU A 57 14.67 2.31 52.54
CA LEU A 57 13.91 1.07 52.71
C LEU A 57 14.86 -0.12 52.58
N HIS A 58 15.47 -0.48 53.71
CA HIS A 58 16.14 -1.75 53.91
C HIS A 58 15.11 -2.89 54.01
N GLN A 59 15.45 -4.02 53.38
CA GLN A 59 14.99 -5.40 53.66
C GLN A 59 13.55 -5.60 54.18
N GLY A 60 12.66 -6.06 53.29
CA GLY A 60 11.40 -6.69 53.70
C GLY A 60 10.38 -6.84 52.57
N ASN A 61 9.84 -8.05 52.38
CA ASN A 61 8.73 -8.36 51.48
C ASN A 61 7.46 -7.59 51.91
N TYR A 62 6.90 -6.74 51.05
CA TYR A 62 5.52 -6.25 51.17
C TYR A 62 4.86 -6.03 49.79
N GLU A 63 3.62 -6.49 49.66
CA GLU A 63 2.69 -6.14 48.59
C GLU A 63 2.40 -4.63 48.60
N MET A 64 2.25 -4.01 47.42
CA MET A 64 1.87 -2.59 47.33
C MET A 64 0.42 -2.39 47.78
N ASP A 65 0.22 -1.48 48.74
CA ASP A 65 -1.09 -1.02 49.18
C ASP A 65 -1.89 -0.36 48.03
N THR A 66 -3.19 -0.69 48.01
CA THR A 66 -4.21 -0.38 47.01
C THR A 66 -4.32 1.08 46.54
N PRO A 67 -4.03 2.15 47.33
CA PRO A 67 -4.19 3.53 46.87
C PRO A 67 -3.23 3.97 45.75
N ALA A 68 -2.05 3.35 45.63
CA ALA A 68 -1.06 3.70 44.61
C ALA A 68 -1.42 3.13 43.22
N ARG A 69 -2.16 2.01 43.16
CA ARG A 69 -2.66 1.42 41.92
C ARG A 69 -3.79 2.25 41.29
N ASP A 70 -4.67 2.81 42.13
CA ASP A 70 -5.82 3.59 41.65
C ASP A 70 -5.39 4.96 41.09
N LEU A 71 -4.32 5.56 41.62
CA LEU A 71 -3.77 6.82 41.11
C LEU A 71 -3.10 6.67 39.73
N LEU A 72 -2.45 5.53 39.48
CA LEU A 72 -1.84 5.18 38.18
C LEU A 72 -2.89 4.80 37.12
N ALA A 73 -4.04 4.28 37.52
CA ALA A 73 -5.16 3.95 36.61
C ALA A 73 -5.89 5.20 36.07
N LEU A 74 -5.82 6.33 36.78
CA LEU A 74 -6.50 7.58 36.41
C LEU A 74 -5.67 8.50 35.49
N LEU A 75 -4.35 8.28 35.39
CA LEU A 75 -3.44 9.09 34.57
C LEU A 75 -3.87 9.23 33.09
N PRO A 76 -4.30 8.15 32.39
CA PRO A 76 -4.74 8.25 31.00
C PRO A 76 -5.99 9.10 30.83
N GLN A 77 -6.90 9.09 31.81
CA GLN A 77 -8.14 9.86 31.75
C GLN A 77 -7.87 11.37 31.97
N VAL A 78 -6.93 11.70 32.85
CA VAL A 78 -6.48 13.08 33.08
C VAL A 78 -5.76 13.65 31.86
N VAL A 79 -4.88 12.87 31.22
CA VAL A 79 -4.19 13.28 29.97
C VAL A 79 -5.19 13.52 28.84
N LYS A 80 -6.20 12.66 28.71
CA LYS A 80 -7.26 12.79 27.70
C LYS A 80 -8.13 14.04 27.93
N LEU A 81 -8.44 14.37 29.18
CA LEU A 81 -9.20 15.56 29.55
C LEU A 81 -8.44 16.85 29.23
N VAL A 82 -7.12 16.88 29.49
CA VAL A 82 -6.25 18.02 29.19
C VAL A 82 -6.10 18.21 27.67
N CYS A 83 -5.91 17.14 26.91
CA CYS A 83 -5.79 17.22 25.45
C CYS A 83 -7.10 17.69 24.79
N ASN A 84 -8.26 17.22 25.25
CA ASN A 84 -9.55 17.65 24.72
C ASN A 84 -9.86 19.13 25.03
N ARG A 85 -9.45 19.64 26.20
CA ARG A 85 -9.62 21.07 26.51
C ARG A 85 -8.68 21.98 25.70
N VAL A 86 -7.50 21.49 25.34
CA VAL A 86 -6.57 22.21 24.45
C VAL A 86 -7.13 22.24 23.03
N ALA A 87 -7.70 21.14 22.54
CA ALA A 87 -8.34 21.08 21.22
C ALA A 87 -9.54 22.03 21.10
N LEU A 88 -10.44 22.05 22.10
CA LEU A 88 -11.59 22.95 22.14
C LEU A 88 -11.19 24.44 22.18
N ALA A 89 -10.12 24.79 22.91
CA ALA A 89 -9.59 26.15 22.90
C ALA A 89 -8.95 26.55 21.56
N THR A 90 -8.53 25.58 20.74
CA THR A 90 -7.94 25.82 19.42
C THR A 90 -9.03 26.01 18.35
N GLU A 91 -10.15 25.31 18.48
CA GLU A 91 -11.35 25.49 17.63
C GLU A 91 -12.07 26.81 17.93
N GLU A 92 -12.25 27.19 19.20
CA GLU A 92 -12.83 28.48 19.57
C GLU A 92 -11.99 29.68 19.07
N LEU A 93 -10.68 29.53 18.88
CA LEU A 93 -9.82 30.58 18.32
C LEU A 93 -9.88 30.66 16.77
N GLN A 94 -10.32 29.60 16.09
CA GLN A 94 -10.54 29.61 14.64
C GLN A 94 -11.86 30.31 14.25
N ASP A 95 -12.90 30.22 15.09
CA ASP A 95 -14.21 30.81 14.83
C ASP A 95 -14.27 32.35 14.98
N ILE A 96 -13.24 32.99 15.57
CA ILE A 96 -13.18 34.46 15.78
C ILE A 96 -12.42 35.20 14.66
N GLY A 97 -12.13 34.55 13.54
CA GLY A 97 -11.67 35.23 12.31
C GLY A 97 -10.27 35.86 12.36
N MET A 98 -9.38 35.40 13.24
CA MET A 98 -7.97 35.83 13.27
C MET A 98 -7.09 34.91 12.41
N GLY A 99 -7.38 34.85 11.12
CA GLY A 99 -6.53 34.19 10.13
C GLY A 99 -5.38 35.10 9.73
N VAL A 100 -4.25 35.03 10.44
CA VAL A 100 -2.86 35.18 9.94
C VAL A 100 -1.93 35.08 11.15
N LEU A 101 -0.95 34.17 11.05
CA LEU A 101 0.17 33.91 11.97
C LEU A 101 0.02 32.77 13.00
N ILE A 102 -0.26 31.56 12.54
CA ILE A 102 0.19 30.32 13.21
C ILE A 102 1.02 29.52 12.21
N ARG A 103 2.33 29.77 12.15
CA ARG A 103 3.28 28.83 11.55
C ARG A 103 3.74 27.90 12.67
N ARG A 104 3.38 26.61 12.54
CA ARG A 104 3.82 25.44 13.34
C ARG A 104 3.78 25.59 14.87
N ILE A 105 2.77 24.97 15.47
CA ILE A 105 2.94 24.29 16.76
C ILE A 105 2.99 22.80 16.40
N ASP A 106 4.18 22.21 16.44
CA ASP A 106 4.32 20.76 16.37
C ASP A 106 3.75 20.18 17.68
N VAL A 107 2.57 19.58 17.61
CA VAL A 107 2.05 18.76 18.71
C VAL A 107 2.82 17.45 18.66
N PHE A 108 3.81 17.32 19.54
CA PHE A 108 4.45 16.04 19.81
C PHE A 108 3.37 15.09 20.37
N GLU A 109 2.94 14.11 19.58
CA GLU A 109 2.36 12.89 20.13
C GLU A 109 3.45 12.21 20.98
N CYS A 110 3.33 12.34 22.30
CA CYS A 110 4.01 11.42 23.21
C CYS A 110 3.36 10.05 23.07
N ALA A 111 3.88 9.23 22.16
CA ALA A 111 3.64 7.80 22.18
C ALA A 111 4.16 7.27 23.52
N VAL A 112 3.26 6.86 24.41
CA VAL A 112 3.61 6.12 25.61
C VAL A 112 4.04 4.73 25.15
N GLU A 113 5.35 4.55 24.98
CA GLU A 113 5.97 3.23 24.90
C GLU A 113 5.55 2.42 26.13
N SER A 114 5.19 1.16 25.91
CA SER A 114 4.63 0.29 26.95
C SER A 114 5.48 0.28 28.25
N PRO A 115 4.88 0.11 29.44
CA PRO A 115 5.59 0.04 30.72
C PRO A 115 6.63 -1.11 30.84
N LYS A 116 6.71 -2.00 29.84
CA LYS A 116 7.64 -3.14 29.83
C LYS A 116 9.05 -2.77 29.38
N ALA A 117 9.25 -1.74 28.55
CA ALA A 117 10.57 -1.36 28.05
C ALA A 117 11.49 -0.77 29.14
N TYR A 118 10.91 -0.21 30.19
CA TYR A 118 11.65 0.37 31.32
C TYR A 118 12.11 -0.70 32.35
N LEU A 119 11.45 -1.85 32.41
CA LEU A 119 11.77 -2.93 33.36
C LEU A 119 12.85 -3.90 32.86
N GLU A 120 13.06 -4.00 31.54
CA GLU A 120 14.15 -4.83 30.99
C GLU A 120 15.51 -4.12 30.93
N MET A 121 15.56 -2.79 30.89
CA MET A 121 16.81 -2.04 31.08
C MET A 121 17.39 -2.17 32.50
N ILE A 122 16.59 -2.61 33.48
CA ILE A 122 17.03 -2.79 34.88
C ILE A 122 17.61 -4.20 35.13
N LYS A 123 17.54 -5.14 34.18
CA LYS A 123 18.05 -6.52 34.36
C LYS A 123 19.39 -6.83 33.68
N VAL A 124 20.01 -5.88 33.00
CA VAL A 124 21.37 -6.05 32.45
C VAL A 124 22.31 -5.03 33.11
N GLN A 125 22.81 -5.37 34.29
CA GLN A 125 24.19 -5.13 34.79
C GLN A 125 24.24 -5.09 36.33
N HIS A 126 24.38 -6.26 36.94
CA HIS A 126 25.20 -6.38 38.15
C HIS A 126 26.40 -7.26 37.82
N GLY A 127 27.48 -6.60 37.41
CA GLY A 127 28.73 -7.26 37.04
C GLY A 127 29.87 -6.28 36.78
N ARG A 128 30.43 -5.74 37.87
CA ARG A 128 31.80 -5.19 38.01
C ARG A 128 32.21 -3.99 37.13
N GLY A 129 32.31 -2.83 37.78
CA GLY A 129 33.48 -1.93 37.72
C GLY A 129 33.82 -1.28 36.38
N GLY A 130 33.11 -0.21 36.03
CA GLY A 130 33.50 0.74 34.98
C GLY A 130 32.68 2.02 35.09
N SER A 131 33.33 3.19 35.09
CA SER A 131 32.66 4.49 35.16
C SER A 131 31.97 4.80 33.83
N LEU A 132 30.65 5.00 33.82
CA LEU A 132 29.89 5.41 32.63
C LEU A 132 29.63 6.93 32.69
N VAL A 133 30.30 7.67 31.80
CA VAL A 133 29.93 9.04 31.43
C VAL A 133 28.73 8.95 30.49
N VAL A 134 27.53 9.33 30.94
CA VAL A 134 26.36 9.48 30.07
C VAL A 134 26.47 10.82 29.33
N GLY A 135 26.99 10.77 28.10
CA GLY A 135 26.92 11.88 27.15
C GLY A 135 25.49 12.08 26.67
N HIS A 136 24.99 13.31 26.77
CA HIS A 136 23.78 13.75 26.07
C HIS A 136 24.04 13.68 24.55
N ALA A 137 23.35 12.79 23.83
CA ALA A 137 23.26 12.87 22.37
C ALA A 137 22.10 13.80 22.00
N CYS A 138 22.36 15.10 22.06
CA CYS A 138 21.51 16.12 21.46
C CYS A 138 22.40 17.31 21.11
N GLN A 139 22.92 17.38 19.88
CA GLN A 139 23.12 18.63 19.13
C GLN A 139 23.63 18.41 17.69
N ASP A 140 22.87 18.99 16.76
CA ASP A 140 23.25 19.75 15.58
C ASP A 140 24.02 19.12 14.40
N ARG A 141 23.31 19.01 13.27
CA ARG A 141 23.89 19.18 11.93
C ARG A 141 24.20 20.66 11.71
N VAL A 142 25.45 21.07 11.90
CA VAL A 142 26.01 22.27 11.26
C VAL A 142 26.80 21.82 10.04
N ALA A 143 26.44 22.38 8.88
CA ALA A 143 27.23 22.29 7.66
C ALA A 143 28.59 22.98 7.88
N SER A 144 29.69 22.25 7.71
CA SER A 144 31.03 22.83 7.66
C SER A 144 31.38 23.22 6.22
N ILE A 145 31.33 24.52 5.93
CA ILE A 145 32.14 25.12 4.85
C ILE A 145 33.54 25.30 5.41
N SER A 146 34.51 24.62 4.80
CA SER A 146 35.94 24.70 5.10
C SER A 146 36.52 26.02 4.57
N LEU A 147 37.09 26.83 5.47
CA LEU A 147 38.08 27.84 5.12
C LEU A 147 39.25 27.70 6.09
N CYS A 148 40.44 27.48 5.50
CA CYS A 148 41.76 27.37 6.09
C CYS A 148 42.17 25.93 6.51
N GLY A 149 43.09 25.37 5.71
CA GLY A 149 43.57 23.99 5.84
C GLY A 149 44.69 23.81 6.88
N ASN A 150 44.53 22.78 7.72
CA ASN A 150 45.47 21.67 7.91
C ASN A 150 44.92 20.69 8.97
N PRO A 151 45.31 19.40 8.95
CA PRO A 151 44.58 18.32 9.62
C PRO A 151 44.85 18.16 11.13
N PHE A 152 43.87 17.56 11.80
CA PHE A 152 43.68 17.42 13.26
C PHE A 152 44.53 16.27 13.87
N ASP A 153 45.18 16.52 15.02
CA ASP A 153 45.99 15.55 15.80
C ASP A 153 45.21 15.09 17.07
N PRO A 154 44.98 13.78 17.28
CA PRO A 154 44.08 13.28 18.32
C PRO A 154 44.71 13.05 19.72
N THR A 155 45.83 13.69 20.08
CA THR A 155 46.58 13.33 21.31
C THR A 155 46.54 14.32 22.49
N ARG A 156 45.62 15.30 22.57
CA ARG A 156 45.58 16.24 23.72
C ARG A 156 44.20 16.47 24.34
N GLY A 157 44.14 16.28 25.67
CA GLY A 157 42.94 16.36 26.50
C GLY A 157 42.48 17.79 26.83
N ILE A 158 41.18 17.92 27.05
CA ILE A 158 40.42 19.16 27.21
C ILE A 158 40.56 19.69 28.65
N ALA A 159 41.48 20.63 28.86
CA ALA A 159 41.42 21.64 29.93
C ALA A 159 42.65 22.58 29.84
N SER A 160 42.61 23.63 29.01
CA SER A 160 43.46 24.84 29.20
C SER A 160 43.28 26.03 28.24
N ASP A 161 42.32 26.05 27.30
CA ASP A 161 42.28 27.15 26.29
C ASP A 161 41.32 28.33 26.56
N LEU A 162 40.76 28.46 27.77
CA LEU A 162 39.84 29.57 28.11
C LEU A 162 40.48 30.80 28.81
N LYS A 163 41.81 30.96 28.76
CA LYS A 163 42.49 32.16 29.26
C LYS A 163 43.65 32.58 28.36
N ARG A 164 43.35 33.13 27.18
CA ARG A 164 44.24 34.07 26.46
C ARG A 164 43.55 34.62 25.22
N CYS A 165 42.83 35.73 25.38
CA CYS A 165 42.70 36.77 24.36
C CYS A 165 41.98 37.98 24.96
N SER A 166 42.65 38.68 25.87
CA SER A 166 42.42 40.11 26.07
C SER A 166 43.78 40.79 26.04
N SER A 167 43.79 42.02 25.50
CA SER A 167 44.93 42.90 25.26
C SER A 167 45.72 42.67 23.96
N SER A 168 45.51 43.57 23.00
CA SER A 168 46.58 44.30 22.29
C SER A 168 45.98 45.02 21.08
N SER A 169 45.60 46.28 21.31
CA SER A 169 45.38 47.27 20.28
C SER A 169 46.65 47.49 19.45
N LYS A 170 46.51 47.53 18.12
CA LYS A 170 47.33 48.41 17.26
C LYS A 170 46.64 48.60 15.92
N GLU A 171 46.27 49.85 15.69
CA GLU A 171 45.72 50.37 14.45
C GLU A 171 46.64 50.07 13.26
N ARG A 172 46.05 49.59 12.15
CA ARG A 172 46.53 49.88 10.80
C ARG A 172 45.33 50.15 9.92
N LYS A 173 45.20 51.41 9.50
CA LYS A 173 44.30 51.87 8.45
C LYS A 173 44.67 51.18 7.14
N MET A 174 43.75 50.38 6.59
CA MET A 174 43.80 49.97 5.20
C MET A 174 42.40 50.18 4.60
N ARG A 175 42.29 51.15 3.70
CA ARG A 175 41.09 51.41 2.90
C ARG A 175 41.05 50.39 1.77
N LEU A 176 39.92 49.68 1.60
CA LEU A 176 39.56 48.95 0.39
C LEU A 176 38.04 49.09 0.15
N PRO A 177 37.59 49.07 -1.13
CA PRO A 177 36.29 49.57 -1.54
C PRO A 177 35.18 48.55 -1.28
N ALA A 178 33.98 49.03 -0.99
CA ALA A 178 32.79 48.20 -0.84
C ALA A 178 32.35 47.62 -2.20
N PRO A 179 32.18 46.30 -2.36
CA PRO A 179 31.36 45.77 -3.44
C PRO A 179 29.91 45.69 -2.95
N LEU A 180 29.03 46.36 -3.70
CA LEU A 180 27.59 46.30 -3.56
C LEU A 180 27.12 44.87 -3.87
N PHE A 181 26.96 44.02 -2.86
CA PHE A 181 26.29 42.72 -3.01
C PHE A 181 24.79 42.95 -3.10
N ILE A 182 24.26 43.00 -4.33
CA ILE A 182 22.82 42.84 -4.57
C ILE A 182 22.46 41.39 -4.25
N PHE A 183 21.97 41.14 -3.04
CA PHE A 183 21.30 39.89 -2.70
C PHE A 183 19.97 39.86 -3.45
N VAL A 184 19.94 39.18 -4.59
CA VAL A 184 18.68 38.73 -5.19
C VAL A 184 18.12 37.65 -4.25
N PHE A 185 17.19 38.04 -3.37
CA PHE A 185 16.33 37.10 -2.68
C PHE A 185 15.45 36.42 -3.73
N LEU A 186 15.93 35.31 -4.30
CA LEU A 186 15.05 34.31 -4.91
C LEU A 186 14.25 33.70 -3.76
N ALA A 187 13.11 34.32 -3.44
CA ALA A 187 12.10 33.68 -2.64
C ALA A 187 11.65 32.44 -3.42
N SER A 188 12.18 31.28 -3.05
CA SER A 188 11.64 29.99 -3.47
C SER A 188 10.21 29.94 -2.96
N LEU A 189 9.24 30.35 -3.78
CA LEU A 189 7.86 29.95 -3.56
C LEU A 189 7.88 28.42 -3.64
N ASN A 190 7.87 27.77 -2.48
CA ASN A 190 7.40 26.40 -2.37
C ASN A 190 5.91 26.47 -2.73
N ILE A 191 5.63 26.42 -4.03
CA ILE A 191 4.30 26.09 -4.51
C ILE A 191 4.05 24.71 -3.95
N CYS A 192 3.17 24.61 -2.95
CA CYS A 192 2.62 23.34 -2.51
C CYS A 192 1.82 22.84 -3.70
N ILE A 193 2.47 22.06 -4.58
CA ILE A 193 1.78 21.41 -5.69
C ILE A 193 0.77 20.49 -5.01
N ALA A 194 -0.51 20.75 -5.24
CA ALA A 194 -1.56 19.89 -4.72
C ALA A 194 -1.32 18.46 -5.23
N GLY A 195 -1.41 17.49 -4.33
CA GLY A 195 -1.24 16.08 -4.71
C GLY A 195 -2.21 15.66 -5.83
N PRO A 196 -1.88 14.59 -6.57
CA PRO A 196 -2.72 14.06 -7.64
C PRO A 196 -4.15 13.84 -7.16
N LYS A 197 -5.12 14.16 -8.01
CA LYS A 197 -6.56 14.02 -7.70
C LYS A 197 -7.25 13.13 -8.72
N VAL A 198 -8.45 12.69 -8.36
CA VAL A 198 -9.39 12.06 -9.29
C VAL A 198 -10.71 12.80 -9.25
N THR A 199 -11.40 12.85 -10.40
CA THR A 199 -12.77 13.38 -10.50
C THR A 199 -13.63 12.30 -11.13
N LEU A 200 -14.68 11.87 -10.43
CA LEU A 200 -15.66 10.93 -10.97
C LEU A 200 -16.34 11.54 -12.20
N THR A 201 -16.23 10.89 -13.36
CA THR A 201 -16.84 11.36 -14.61
C THR A 201 -18.07 10.55 -15.00
N SER A 202 -18.08 9.25 -14.70
CA SER A 202 -19.26 8.40 -14.97
C SER A 202 -19.24 7.14 -14.13
N ASN A 203 -20.43 6.60 -13.83
CA ASN A 203 -20.61 5.26 -13.29
C ASN A 203 -21.68 4.53 -14.11
N SER A 204 -21.26 3.66 -15.04
CA SER A 204 -22.14 2.98 -15.98
C SER A 204 -22.52 1.59 -15.48
N LEU A 205 -23.82 1.28 -15.53
CA LEU A 205 -24.33 -0.07 -15.37
C LEU A 205 -24.05 -0.88 -16.65
N LEU A 206 -23.32 -1.99 -16.52
CA LEU A 206 -23.08 -2.93 -17.63
C LEU A 206 -24.12 -4.04 -17.65
N ASP A 207 -24.44 -4.59 -16.48
CA ASP A 207 -25.43 -5.65 -16.30
C ASP A 207 -26.05 -5.53 -14.90
N PRO A 208 -27.39 -5.42 -14.75
CA PRO A 208 -28.05 -5.41 -13.45
C PRO A 208 -28.00 -6.76 -12.72
N SER A 209 -27.59 -7.84 -13.38
CA SER A 209 -27.71 -9.21 -12.88
C SER A 209 -26.52 -10.06 -13.32
N GLY A 210 -25.30 -9.62 -12.99
CA GLY A 210 -24.10 -10.46 -13.06
C GLY A 210 -24.13 -11.57 -12.02
N ILE A 211 -23.53 -12.72 -12.33
CA ILE A 211 -23.44 -13.82 -11.37
C ILE A 211 -22.70 -13.37 -10.12
N PHE A 212 -23.22 -13.76 -8.96
CA PHE A 212 -22.58 -13.49 -7.67
C PHE A 212 -22.47 -14.79 -6.88
N PHE A 213 -21.25 -15.11 -6.47
CA PHE A 213 -20.94 -16.09 -5.45
C PHE A 213 -19.55 -15.73 -4.93
N VAL A 214 -19.32 -15.91 -3.64
CA VAL A 214 -18.01 -15.70 -3.04
C VAL A 214 -17.30 -17.04 -2.94
N SER A 215 -16.10 -17.13 -3.51
CA SER A 215 -15.18 -18.25 -3.29
C SER A 215 -13.77 -17.70 -3.27
N TYR A 216 -12.93 -18.21 -2.36
CA TYR A 216 -11.58 -17.68 -2.12
C TYR A 216 -11.57 -16.15 -1.91
N ASP A 217 -12.58 -15.65 -1.18
CA ASP A 217 -12.76 -14.23 -0.80
C ASP A 217 -12.94 -13.24 -1.97
N GLY A 218 -13.19 -13.75 -3.18
CA GLY A 218 -13.42 -12.97 -4.39
C GLY A 218 -14.68 -13.38 -5.16
N VAL A 219 -15.00 -12.60 -6.19
CA VAL A 219 -16.07 -12.86 -7.16
C VAL A 219 -15.48 -13.00 -8.56
N VAL A 220 -16.07 -13.86 -9.39
CA VAL A 220 -15.50 -14.27 -10.68
C VAL A 220 -15.37 -13.16 -11.72
N ASN A 221 -16.14 -12.07 -11.61
CA ASN A 221 -16.17 -11.03 -12.64
C ASN A 221 -15.12 -9.92 -12.47
N VAL A 222 -14.51 -9.78 -11.29
CA VAL A 222 -13.65 -8.62 -10.97
C VAL A 222 -12.45 -8.95 -10.10
N ASN A 223 -11.95 -10.19 -10.15
CA ASN A 223 -10.72 -10.57 -9.45
C ASN A 223 -9.50 -9.83 -10.03
N SER A 224 -8.62 -9.33 -9.17
CA SER A 224 -7.47 -8.49 -9.51
C SER A 224 -6.47 -9.11 -10.49
N PHE A 225 -6.38 -10.44 -10.55
CA PHE A 225 -5.52 -11.16 -11.49
C PHE A 225 -6.11 -11.29 -12.90
N GLN A 226 -7.34 -10.84 -13.12
CA GLN A 226 -8.01 -10.83 -14.42
C GLN A 226 -7.40 -9.72 -15.31
N LEU A 227 -6.35 -10.09 -16.05
CA LEU A 227 -5.63 -9.18 -16.95
C LEU A 227 -5.94 -9.54 -18.42
N SER A 228 -6.95 -8.94 -19.06
CA SER A 228 -7.77 -7.82 -18.56
C SER A 228 -9.26 -8.16 -18.55
N GLY A 229 -9.96 -7.80 -17.48
CA GLY A 229 -11.43 -7.80 -17.43
C GLY A 229 -12.07 -6.60 -18.14
N VAL A 230 -11.32 -5.50 -18.21
CA VAL A 230 -11.61 -4.28 -18.96
C VAL A 230 -10.37 -3.82 -19.72
N LEU A 231 -10.50 -3.47 -20.99
CA LEU A 231 -9.37 -3.15 -21.87
C LEU A 231 -9.76 -2.08 -22.89
N THR A 232 -8.99 -1.00 -22.96
CA THR A 232 -9.07 -0.05 -24.08
C THR A 232 -8.09 -0.44 -25.19
N TYR A 233 -8.57 -0.40 -26.44
CA TYR A 233 -7.75 -0.55 -27.63
C TYR A 233 -8.26 0.36 -28.76
N GLY A 234 -7.40 1.26 -29.23
CA GLY A 234 -7.79 2.28 -30.20
C GLY A 234 -8.92 3.16 -29.67
N ASN A 235 -9.99 3.29 -30.44
CA ASN A 235 -11.16 4.10 -30.08
C ASN A 235 -12.27 3.31 -29.37
N TYR A 236 -11.99 2.08 -28.94
CA TYR A 236 -12.97 1.22 -28.27
C TYR A 236 -12.48 0.80 -26.89
N GLN A 237 -13.43 0.61 -25.98
CA GLN A 237 -13.21 -0.07 -24.72
C GLN A 237 -14.06 -1.33 -24.66
N PHE A 238 -13.46 -2.39 -24.13
CA PHE A 238 -14.04 -3.72 -24.00
C PHE A 238 -14.16 -4.10 -22.52
N ALA A 239 -15.17 -4.90 -22.18
CA ALA A 239 -15.32 -5.50 -20.86
C ALA A 239 -15.91 -6.91 -21.00
N ALA A 240 -15.65 -7.78 -20.03
CA ALA A 240 -16.23 -9.11 -20.00
C ALA A 240 -16.64 -9.56 -18.60
N TRP A 241 -17.75 -10.29 -18.52
CA TRP A 241 -18.28 -10.84 -17.27
C TRP A 241 -19.17 -12.05 -17.56
N TYR A 242 -19.54 -12.76 -16.51
CA TYR A 242 -20.57 -13.79 -16.51
C TYR A 242 -21.90 -13.22 -15.99
N THR A 243 -22.97 -13.44 -16.75
CA THR A 243 -24.34 -13.07 -16.33
C THR A 243 -24.83 -14.03 -15.24
N SER A 244 -25.96 -13.68 -14.60
CA SER A 244 -26.66 -14.55 -13.64
C SER A 244 -27.01 -15.93 -14.19
N SER A 245 -27.24 -16.05 -15.51
CA SER A 245 -27.44 -17.32 -16.21
C SER A 245 -26.13 -18.04 -16.54
N ARG A 246 -25.02 -17.61 -15.96
CA ARG A 246 -23.65 -18.12 -16.16
C ARG A 246 -23.09 -17.87 -17.56
N ALA A 247 -23.76 -17.14 -18.43
CA ALA A 247 -23.31 -16.92 -19.80
C ALA A 247 -22.11 -15.97 -19.84
N ALA A 248 -21.07 -16.31 -20.61
CA ALA A 248 -19.94 -15.41 -20.86
C ALA A 248 -20.38 -14.29 -21.82
N VAL A 249 -20.27 -13.03 -21.37
CA VAL A 249 -20.63 -11.84 -22.14
C VAL A 249 -19.39 -10.99 -22.41
N LEU A 250 -19.30 -10.49 -23.65
CA LEU A 250 -18.36 -9.45 -24.04
C LEU A 250 -19.12 -8.17 -24.37
N ALA A 251 -18.62 -7.05 -23.88
CA ALA A 251 -19.15 -5.73 -24.19
C ALA A 251 -18.12 -4.87 -24.90
N ARG A 252 -18.61 -3.95 -25.72
CA ARG A 252 -17.82 -2.93 -26.42
C ARG A 252 -18.54 -1.59 -26.35
N ARG A 253 -17.82 -0.51 -26.07
CA ARG A 253 -18.27 0.87 -26.31
C ARG A 253 -17.25 1.63 -27.13
N GLN A 254 -17.72 2.59 -27.92
CA GLN A 254 -16.85 3.57 -28.59
C GLN A 254 -16.49 4.68 -27.59
N LEU A 255 -15.22 5.06 -27.52
CA LEU A 255 -14.74 6.13 -26.66
C LEU A 255 -14.92 7.51 -27.33
N PRO A 256 -15.08 8.60 -26.55
CA PRO A 256 -15.12 8.62 -25.09
C PRO A 256 -16.51 8.28 -24.50
N ASN A 257 -17.60 8.47 -25.24
CA ASN A 257 -18.96 8.56 -24.68
C ASN A 257 -20.00 7.62 -25.34
N GLY A 258 -19.57 6.64 -26.13
CA GLY A 258 -20.47 5.71 -26.79
C GLY A 258 -21.16 4.75 -25.81
N SER A 259 -22.36 4.31 -26.18
CA SER A 259 -23.10 3.31 -25.41
C SER A 259 -22.43 1.94 -25.46
N TRP A 260 -22.62 1.15 -24.40
CA TRP A 260 -22.20 -0.25 -24.36
C TRP A 260 -23.12 -1.12 -25.24
N SER A 261 -22.52 -1.98 -26.04
CA SER A 261 -23.18 -3.08 -26.76
C SER A 261 -22.61 -4.39 -26.26
N THR A 262 -23.45 -5.41 -26.09
CA THR A 262 -23.06 -6.72 -25.56
C THR A 262 -23.27 -7.83 -26.59
N LEU A 263 -22.53 -8.93 -26.44
CA LEU A 263 -22.77 -10.21 -27.10
C LEU A 263 -22.51 -11.33 -26.10
N ALA A 264 -23.24 -12.43 -26.22
CA ALA A 264 -23.00 -13.64 -25.45
C ALA A 264 -22.18 -14.63 -26.30
N LEU A 265 -21.08 -15.13 -25.74
CA LEU A 265 -20.35 -16.27 -26.31
C LEU A 265 -21.11 -17.56 -26.00
N PRO A 266 -20.97 -18.63 -26.82
CA PRO A 266 -21.58 -19.93 -26.54
C PRO A 266 -20.79 -20.70 -25.46
N HIS A 267 -20.55 -20.06 -24.31
CA HIS A 267 -19.89 -20.62 -23.15
C HIS A 267 -20.64 -20.23 -21.87
N MET A 268 -20.82 -21.19 -20.97
CA MET A 268 -21.34 -20.96 -19.63
C MET A 268 -20.24 -21.28 -18.62
N LEU A 269 -20.10 -20.44 -17.59
CA LEU A 269 -19.23 -20.73 -16.45
C LEU A 269 -19.53 -22.13 -15.93
N SER A 270 -18.50 -22.95 -15.74
CA SER A 270 -18.62 -24.36 -15.39
C SER A 270 -18.93 -24.59 -13.91
N VAL A 271 -18.22 -23.91 -13.01
CA VAL A 271 -18.31 -24.11 -11.55
C VAL A 271 -18.28 -22.76 -10.82
N ASN A 272 -18.86 -22.70 -9.62
CA ASN A 272 -18.79 -21.51 -8.76
C ASN A 272 -17.39 -21.40 -8.14
N ASP A 273 -16.41 -21.04 -8.96
CA ASP A 273 -15.04 -20.77 -8.57
C ASP A 273 -14.61 -19.40 -9.10
N SER A 274 -14.18 -18.50 -8.22
CA SER A 274 -13.84 -17.11 -8.57
C SER A 274 -12.56 -17.03 -9.40
N HIS A 275 -11.76 -18.10 -9.44
CA HIS A 275 -10.59 -18.23 -10.31
C HIS A 275 -10.93 -18.28 -11.79
N ASN A 276 -12.15 -18.70 -12.14
CA ASN A 276 -12.61 -18.97 -13.49
C ASN A 276 -12.99 -17.69 -14.26
N VAL A 277 -12.16 -16.66 -14.17
CA VAL A 277 -12.37 -15.33 -14.77
C VAL A 277 -12.35 -15.36 -16.31
N ILE A 278 -12.79 -14.27 -16.93
CA ILE A 278 -12.63 -14.01 -18.37
C ILE A 278 -11.47 -13.03 -18.59
N ALA A 279 -10.43 -13.43 -19.31
CA ALA A 279 -9.32 -12.56 -19.69
C ALA A 279 -9.45 -12.13 -21.16
N LEU A 280 -9.31 -10.81 -21.40
CA LEU A 280 -9.31 -10.19 -22.72
C LEU A 280 -7.91 -9.74 -23.12
N GLY A 281 -7.58 -9.94 -24.40
CA GLY A 281 -6.40 -9.38 -25.04
C GLY A 281 -6.73 -8.95 -26.47
N VAL A 282 -6.07 -7.90 -26.97
CA VAL A 282 -6.16 -7.52 -28.38
C VAL A 282 -4.79 -7.65 -29.01
N SER A 283 -4.70 -8.41 -30.10
CA SER A 283 -3.47 -8.54 -30.86
C SER A 283 -3.24 -7.26 -31.69
N PRO A 284 -2.12 -6.55 -31.49
CA PRO A 284 -1.89 -5.33 -32.26
C PRO A 284 -1.57 -5.57 -33.74
N GLN A 285 -1.13 -6.77 -34.12
CA GLN A 285 -0.73 -7.07 -35.50
C GLN A 285 -1.93 -7.18 -36.44
N ASP A 286 -3.06 -7.66 -35.94
CA ASP A 286 -4.24 -7.97 -36.75
C ASP A 286 -5.57 -7.48 -36.14
N GLY A 287 -5.54 -6.84 -34.96
CA GLY A 287 -6.73 -6.30 -34.30
C GLY A 287 -7.74 -7.36 -33.88
N LYS A 288 -7.31 -8.63 -33.73
CA LYS A 288 -8.16 -9.68 -33.16
C LYS A 288 -8.34 -9.50 -31.67
N ILE A 289 -9.54 -9.83 -31.20
CA ILE A 289 -9.86 -9.94 -29.78
C ILE A 289 -9.69 -11.41 -29.38
N HIS A 290 -8.85 -11.66 -28.39
CA HIS A 290 -8.56 -12.97 -27.81
C HIS A 290 -9.24 -13.07 -26.44
N VAL A 291 -9.87 -14.22 -26.19
CA VAL A 291 -10.66 -14.44 -24.98
C VAL A 291 -10.27 -15.79 -24.38
N ALA A 292 -9.83 -15.79 -23.14
CA ALA A 292 -9.54 -16.99 -22.35
C ALA A 292 -10.43 -17.00 -21.10
N MET A 293 -11.01 -18.16 -20.77
CA MET A 293 -12.11 -18.27 -19.81
C MET A 293 -12.02 -19.54 -18.98
N ASP A 294 -12.64 -19.48 -17.80
CA ASP A 294 -13.17 -20.64 -17.08
C ASP A 294 -12.16 -21.75 -16.78
N CYS A 295 -11.02 -21.37 -16.19
CA CYS A 295 -10.00 -22.34 -15.78
C CYS A 295 -9.41 -22.10 -14.40
N HIS A 296 -9.40 -23.16 -13.60
CA HIS A 296 -8.67 -23.24 -12.34
C HIS A 296 -8.14 -24.65 -12.15
N SER A 297 -6.85 -24.83 -12.45
CA SER A 297 -6.21 -26.15 -12.53
C SER A 297 -6.95 -27.11 -13.47
N SER A 298 -7.53 -26.56 -14.54
CA SER A 298 -8.35 -27.26 -15.53
C SER A 298 -8.00 -26.79 -16.95
N ALA A 299 -8.60 -27.39 -17.98
CA ALA A 299 -8.42 -26.91 -19.34
C ALA A 299 -8.96 -25.47 -19.47
N VAL A 300 -8.28 -24.62 -20.23
CA VAL A 300 -8.78 -23.28 -20.59
C VAL A 300 -9.85 -23.38 -21.66
N TYR A 301 -10.85 -22.50 -21.63
CA TYR A 301 -11.75 -22.27 -22.75
C TYR A 301 -11.33 -21.01 -23.50
N TYR A 302 -11.11 -21.12 -24.82
CA TYR A 302 -10.51 -20.07 -25.63
C TYR A 302 -11.28 -19.83 -26.93
N THR A 303 -11.35 -18.56 -27.34
CA THR A 303 -11.77 -18.16 -28.69
C THR A 303 -11.04 -16.88 -29.12
N SER A 304 -11.11 -16.58 -30.41
CA SER A 304 -10.68 -15.29 -30.96
C SER A 304 -11.65 -14.80 -32.03
N SER A 305 -11.68 -13.48 -32.23
CA SER A 305 -12.45 -12.86 -33.30
C SER A 305 -11.81 -13.02 -34.69
N GLU A 306 -12.56 -12.65 -35.72
CA GLU A 306 -11.98 -12.26 -37.01
C GLU A 306 -11.01 -11.05 -36.85
N ALA A 307 -10.10 -10.90 -37.81
CA ALA A 307 -9.13 -9.81 -37.83
C ALA A 307 -9.84 -8.45 -37.96
N GLY A 308 -9.30 -7.44 -37.28
CA GLY A 308 -9.76 -6.06 -37.32
C GLY A 308 -10.97 -5.75 -36.43
N LEU A 309 -11.64 -6.74 -35.83
CA LEU A 309 -12.87 -6.51 -35.04
C LEU A 309 -12.69 -5.49 -33.90
N ALA A 310 -11.48 -5.39 -33.33
CA ALA A 310 -11.16 -4.41 -32.31
C ALA A 310 -11.11 -2.95 -32.82
N THR A 311 -11.12 -2.72 -34.13
CA THR A 311 -10.85 -1.41 -34.76
C THR A 311 -11.79 -1.01 -35.88
N ASN A 312 -12.38 -1.95 -36.62
CA ASN A 312 -13.01 -1.70 -37.91
C ASN A 312 -14.51 -1.31 -37.83
N GLY A 313 -15.06 -1.10 -36.63
CA GLY A 313 -16.47 -0.72 -36.43
C GLY A 313 -17.48 -1.78 -36.87
N ALA A 314 -17.05 -3.01 -37.18
CA ALA A 314 -17.95 -4.09 -37.60
C ALA A 314 -19.01 -4.41 -36.54
N SER A 315 -20.08 -5.08 -36.97
CA SER A 315 -21.19 -5.51 -36.10
C SER A 315 -20.69 -6.28 -34.88
N TRP A 316 -21.12 -5.88 -33.69
CA TRP A 316 -20.75 -6.54 -32.43
C TRP A 316 -21.62 -7.77 -32.17
N THR A 317 -21.25 -8.92 -32.75
CA THR A 317 -22.04 -10.16 -32.67
C THR A 317 -21.16 -11.39 -32.43
N ALA A 318 -21.71 -12.42 -31.77
CA ALA A 318 -20.97 -13.63 -31.43
C ALA A 318 -20.46 -14.40 -32.66
N GLY A 319 -21.15 -14.32 -33.80
CA GLY A 319 -20.73 -14.97 -35.05
C GLY A 319 -19.42 -14.45 -35.64
N ARG A 320 -18.85 -13.38 -35.08
CA ARG A 320 -17.52 -12.83 -35.43
C ARG A 320 -16.39 -13.53 -34.67
N PHE A 321 -16.71 -14.45 -33.75
CA PHE A 321 -15.75 -15.24 -32.99
C PHE A 321 -15.76 -16.69 -33.46
N GLY A 322 -14.61 -17.35 -33.38
CA GLY A 322 -14.48 -18.77 -33.64
C GLY A 322 -15.18 -19.63 -32.58
N ALA A 323 -15.29 -20.93 -32.85
CA ALA A 323 -15.75 -21.90 -31.86
C ALA A 323 -14.91 -21.85 -30.59
N ILE A 324 -15.54 -22.11 -29.43
CA ILE A 324 -14.83 -22.27 -28.18
C ILE A 324 -14.03 -23.58 -28.22
N VAL A 325 -12.73 -23.48 -27.97
CA VAL A 325 -11.79 -24.61 -27.98
C VAL A 325 -10.95 -24.64 -26.71
N THR A 326 -10.27 -25.76 -26.44
CA THR A 326 -9.39 -25.93 -25.28
C THR A 326 -7.89 -25.79 -25.62
N THR A 327 -7.60 -25.17 -26.77
CA THR A 327 -6.25 -24.88 -27.27
C THR A 327 -6.15 -23.40 -27.61
N LEU A 328 -4.94 -22.86 -27.70
CA LEU A 328 -4.74 -21.49 -28.21
C LEU A 328 -4.61 -21.55 -29.72
N GLY A 329 -5.73 -21.45 -30.44
CA GLY A 329 -5.73 -21.49 -31.90
C GLY A 329 -5.02 -22.71 -32.49
N GLY A 330 -5.20 -23.88 -31.86
CA GLY A 330 -4.54 -25.13 -32.24
C GLY A 330 -3.30 -25.49 -31.40
N LEU A 331 -2.69 -24.54 -30.70
CA LEU A 331 -1.58 -24.83 -29.78
C LEU A 331 -2.08 -25.53 -28.52
N ASN A 332 -1.62 -26.75 -28.27
CA ASN A 332 -1.87 -27.46 -27.01
C ASN A 332 -1.00 -26.87 -25.89
N ILE A 333 -1.66 -26.41 -24.82
CA ILE A 333 -1.01 -25.82 -23.64
C ILE A 333 -1.20 -26.64 -22.35
N GLY A 334 -1.71 -27.87 -22.49
CA GLY A 334 -2.05 -28.76 -21.38
C GLY A 334 -3.47 -28.56 -20.84
N THR A 335 -3.83 -29.38 -19.84
CA THR A 335 -5.18 -29.44 -19.24
C THR A 335 -5.25 -28.94 -17.80
N VAL A 336 -4.16 -28.35 -17.30
CA VAL A 336 -4.06 -27.86 -15.91
C VAL A 336 -3.57 -26.41 -15.98
N VAL A 337 -4.49 -25.51 -16.27
CA VAL A 337 -4.25 -24.07 -16.51
C VAL A 337 -4.97 -23.25 -15.45
N THR A 338 -4.34 -22.16 -14.99
CA THR A 338 -4.93 -21.14 -14.11
C THR A 338 -4.40 -19.75 -14.49
N TYR A 339 -5.19 -18.71 -14.22
CA TYR A 339 -4.80 -17.30 -14.37
C TYR A 339 -4.31 -16.93 -15.78
N PRO A 340 -5.12 -17.12 -16.83
CA PRO A 340 -4.74 -16.62 -18.15
C PRO A 340 -4.68 -15.09 -18.12
N GLN A 341 -3.60 -14.54 -18.65
CA GLN A 341 -3.37 -13.09 -18.74
C GLN A 341 -2.81 -12.77 -20.13
N PHE A 342 -3.34 -11.73 -20.77
CA PHE A 342 -2.83 -11.26 -22.06
C PHE A 342 -1.98 -10.01 -21.88
N VAL A 343 -0.80 -10.00 -22.50
CA VAL A 343 0.16 -8.89 -22.45
C VAL A 343 0.70 -8.60 -23.84
N VAL A 344 0.96 -7.32 -24.13
CA VAL A 344 1.50 -6.89 -25.42
C VAL A 344 2.99 -6.65 -25.29
N THR A 345 3.78 -7.23 -26.19
CA THR A 345 5.23 -7.07 -26.22
C THR A 345 5.63 -5.77 -26.92
N PRO A 346 6.88 -5.27 -26.74
CA PRO A 346 7.40 -4.11 -27.47
C PRO A 346 7.39 -4.29 -28.99
N ASP A 347 7.45 -5.54 -29.48
CA ASP A 347 7.39 -5.88 -30.91
C ASP A 347 5.95 -5.95 -31.43
N LYS A 348 4.98 -5.49 -30.63
CA LYS A 348 3.55 -5.52 -30.94
C LYS A 348 3.01 -6.94 -31.12
N LEU A 349 3.61 -7.93 -30.45
CA LEU A 349 3.09 -9.30 -30.36
C LEU A 349 2.15 -9.39 -29.15
N LEU A 350 1.25 -10.38 -29.18
CA LEU A 350 0.41 -10.70 -28.04
C LEU A 350 0.97 -11.96 -27.36
N GLN A 351 1.17 -11.92 -26.06
CA GLN A 351 1.55 -13.09 -25.27
C GLN A 351 0.44 -13.46 -24.30
N MET A 352 0.30 -14.76 -24.06
CA MET A 352 -0.51 -15.30 -22.96
C MET A 352 0.41 -15.82 -21.87
N VAL A 353 0.30 -15.21 -20.70
CA VAL A 353 0.92 -15.68 -19.45
C VAL A 353 -0.11 -16.53 -18.71
N TYR A 354 0.30 -17.70 -18.22
CA TYR A 354 -0.59 -18.56 -17.45
C TYR A 354 0.21 -19.43 -16.47
N ARG A 355 -0.46 -19.99 -15.46
CA ARG A 355 0.14 -21.02 -14.61
C ARG A 355 -0.26 -22.40 -15.11
N SER A 356 0.72 -23.26 -15.37
CA SER A 356 0.51 -24.70 -15.50
C SER A 356 0.62 -25.37 -14.13
N GLY A 357 -0.17 -26.42 -13.88
CA GLY A 357 -0.13 -27.16 -12.61
C GLY A 357 -1.02 -26.53 -11.53
N VAL A 358 -0.81 -26.96 -10.28
CA VAL A 358 -1.66 -26.61 -9.14
C VAL A 358 -0.99 -25.61 -8.20
N SER A 359 -1.74 -25.10 -7.22
CA SER A 359 -1.19 -24.22 -6.16
C SER A 359 0.03 -24.87 -5.50
N ALA A 360 1.09 -24.08 -5.29
CA ALA A 360 2.36 -24.48 -4.69
C ALA A 360 3.14 -25.61 -5.41
N ASN A 361 2.70 -26.03 -6.59
CA ASN A 361 3.39 -26.98 -7.47
C ASN A 361 3.05 -26.66 -8.93
N GLY A 362 3.32 -25.40 -9.32
CA GLY A 362 3.00 -24.86 -10.62
C GLY A 362 4.17 -24.11 -11.23
N ALA A 363 4.06 -23.82 -12.51
CA ALA A 363 5.06 -23.10 -13.28
C ALA A 363 4.38 -22.01 -14.10
N THR A 364 4.98 -20.82 -14.13
CA THR A 364 4.57 -19.76 -15.06
C THR A 364 4.99 -20.16 -16.46
N GLN A 365 4.03 -20.18 -17.39
CA GLN A 365 4.21 -20.51 -18.79
C GLN A 365 3.93 -19.28 -19.67
N LEU A 366 4.51 -19.29 -20.87
CA LEU A 366 4.31 -18.25 -21.86
C LEU A 366 3.99 -18.86 -23.23
N ALA A 367 2.93 -18.38 -23.86
CA ALA A 367 2.64 -18.59 -25.28
C ALA A 367 2.65 -17.25 -26.00
N GLU A 368 3.05 -17.23 -27.27
CA GLU A 368 3.14 -16.01 -28.08
C GLU A 368 2.36 -16.14 -29.38
N TYR A 369 1.58 -15.12 -29.69
CA TYR A 369 0.81 -14.98 -30.91
C TYR A 369 1.52 -14.02 -31.85
N ALA A 370 1.88 -14.52 -33.03
CA ALA A 370 2.46 -13.75 -34.11
C ALA A 370 1.87 -14.21 -35.44
N ARG A 371 1.47 -13.25 -36.28
CA ARG A 371 1.04 -13.49 -37.67
C ARG A 371 -0.05 -14.58 -37.80
N GLY A 372 -1.04 -14.58 -36.92
CA GLY A 372 -2.13 -15.54 -36.99
C GLY A 372 -1.92 -16.83 -36.20
N VAL A 373 -0.74 -17.06 -35.61
CA VAL A 373 -0.35 -18.35 -35.05
C VAL A 373 0.15 -18.20 -33.61
N TRP A 374 -0.32 -19.09 -32.73
CA TRP A 374 0.21 -19.25 -31.39
C TRP A 374 1.38 -20.23 -31.38
N THR A 375 2.45 -19.87 -30.66
CA THR A 375 3.62 -20.72 -30.42
C THR A 375 3.91 -20.81 -28.93
N ASN A 376 4.42 -21.94 -28.48
CA ASN A 376 4.83 -22.12 -27.09
C ASN A 376 6.22 -21.50 -26.90
N VAL A 377 6.33 -20.54 -25.98
CA VAL A 377 7.63 -19.94 -25.62
C VAL A 377 8.27 -20.66 -24.43
N GLY A 378 7.49 -21.41 -23.64
CA GLY A 378 7.94 -22.32 -22.58
C GLY A 378 7.78 -21.79 -21.16
N SER A 379 8.29 -22.57 -20.21
CA SER A 379 8.26 -22.24 -18.78
C SER A 379 9.20 -21.07 -18.45
N ARG A 380 8.81 -20.24 -17.49
CA ARG A 380 9.55 -19.07 -16.98
C ARG A 380 9.86 -19.14 -15.49
N ALA A 381 9.21 -20.03 -14.76
CA ALA A 381 9.50 -20.33 -13.37
C ALA A 381 9.40 -21.84 -13.13
N SER A 382 10.25 -22.36 -12.24
CA SER A 382 10.22 -23.76 -11.83
C SER A 382 9.44 -23.94 -10.53
N ALA A 383 8.83 -25.11 -10.34
CA ALA A 383 8.28 -25.50 -9.05
C ALA A 383 9.34 -25.93 -8.02
N SER A 384 10.62 -26.00 -8.42
CA SER A 384 11.73 -26.44 -7.56
C SER A 384 12.36 -25.30 -6.77
N GLY A 385 12.61 -25.51 -5.49
CA GLY A 385 13.43 -24.62 -4.67
C GLY A 385 13.31 -24.96 -3.20
N VAL A 386 14.40 -24.84 -2.43
CA VAL A 386 14.38 -25.09 -0.98
C VAL A 386 14.13 -23.79 -0.23
N TYR A 387 13.10 -23.77 0.61
CA TYR A 387 12.82 -22.69 1.57
C TYR A 387 12.97 -23.26 2.97
N THR A 388 13.56 -22.47 3.86
CA THR A 388 13.68 -22.78 5.28
C THR A 388 13.04 -21.64 6.05
N ALA A 389 11.93 -21.91 6.72
CA ALA A 389 11.23 -20.93 7.55
C ALA A 389 12.03 -20.59 8.82
N PRO A 390 11.69 -19.49 9.53
CA PRO A 390 12.26 -19.18 10.84
C PRO A 390 12.12 -20.33 11.86
N SER A 391 11.07 -21.14 11.74
CA SER A 391 10.84 -22.36 12.54
C SER A 391 11.80 -23.52 12.20
N SER A 392 12.71 -23.34 11.25
CA SER A 392 13.57 -24.37 10.65
C SER A 392 12.83 -25.44 9.83
N ALA A 393 11.51 -25.34 9.69
CA ALA A 393 10.76 -26.18 8.76
C ALA A 393 11.18 -25.88 7.32
N THR A 394 11.24 -26.93 6.48
CA THR A 394 11.69 -26.80 5.09
C THR A 394 10.62 -27.22 4.10
N SER A 395 10.60 -26.56 2.95
CA SER A 395 9.85 -26.97 1.76
C SER A 395 10.79 -27.04 0.56
N ALA A 396 10.62 -28.04 -0.30
CA ALA A 396 11.43 -28.24 -1.51
C ALA A 396 10.68 -27.93 -2.81
N ALA A 397 9.41 -27.55 -2.70
CA ALA A 397 8.51 -27.29 -3.80
C ALA A 397 7.73 -25.99 -3.55
N ARG A 398 7.65 -25.16 -4.59
CA ARG A 398 7.08 -23.83 -4.53
C ARG A 398 6.36 -23.44 -5.81
N ASN A 399 5.61 -22.35 -5.76
CA ASN A 399 5.07 -21.71 -6.95
C ASN A 399 5.34 -20.21 -6.91
N LEU A 400 5.79 -19.63 -8.03
CA LEU A 400 5.82 -18.19 -8.21
C LEU A 400 4.42 -17.70 -8.56
N TYR A 401 3.88 -16.79 -7.76
CA TYR A 401 2.67 -16.06 -8.09
C TYR A 401 3.02 -14.65 -8.53
N ILE A 402 2.91 -14.40 -9.83
CA ILE A 402 3.23 -13.10 -10.42
C ILE A 402 2.19 -12.04 -10.04
N HIS A 403 2.66 -10.88 -9.60
CA HIS A 403 1.83 -9.66 -9.42
C HIS A 403 1.55 -8.99 -10.77
N GLY A 404 2.48 -9.10 -11.72
CA GLY A 404 2.22 -8.70 -13.09
C GLY A 404 3.37 -9.01 -14.03
N PHE A 405 3.16 -8.67 -15.29
CA PHE A 405 4.07 -8.94 -16.39
C PHE A 405 4.04 -7.74 -17.34
N THR A 406 4.94 -6.79 -17.11
CA THR A 406 4.86 -5.44 -17.69
C THR A 406 6.06 -5.17 -18.58
N TYR A 407 5.81 -4.86 -19.84
CA TYR A 407 6.84 -4.37 -20.75
C TYR A 407 6.94 -2.84 -20.69
N SER A 408 8.15 -2.32 -20.57
CA SER A 408 8.44 -0.89 -20.67
C SER A 408 9.82 -0.67 -21.29
N ALA A 409 9.93 0.28 -22.22
CA ALA A 409 11.18 0.63 -22.91
C ALA A 409 11.98 -0.58 -23.45
N GLY A 410 11.30 -1.62 -23.95
CA GLY A 410 11.94 -2.83 -24.48
C GLY A 410 12.28 -3.91 -23.45
N ARG A 411 12.20 -3.58 -22.16
CA ARG A 411 12.45 -4.49 -21.04
C ARG A 411 11.14 -5.04 -20.48
N LEU A 412 11.16 -6.31 -20.09
CA LEU A 412 10.10 -6.91 -19.32
C LEU A 412 10.42 -6.86 -17.83
N HIS A 413 9.41 -6.54 -17.03
CA HIS A 413 9.45 -6.48 -15.58
C HIS A 413 8.44 -7.47 -15.01
N VAL A 414 8.87 -8.30 -14.06
CA VAL A 414 8.00 -9.25 -13.36
C VAL A 414 8.29 -9.15 -11.87
N THR A 415 7.25 -8.94 -11.08
CA THR A 415 7.29 -9.11 -9.63
C THR A 415 6.39 -10.26 -9.22
N GLY A 416 6.68 -10.87 -8.07
CA GLY A 416 5.85 -11.94 -7.56
C GLY A 416 6.25 -12.43 -6.18
N THR A 417 5.38 -13.26 -5.61
CA THR A 417 5.54 -13.87 -4.29
C THR A 417 5.69 -15.38 -4.43
N TRP A 418 6.50 -15.99 -3.58
CA TRP A 418 6.60 -17.45 -3.52
C TRP A 418 5.52 -18.02 -2.62
N ARG A 419 5.02 -19.20 -2.96
CA ARG A 419 4.21 -20.03 -2.06
C ARG A 419 4.79 -21.42 -1.97
N GLU A 420 5.00 -21.89 -0.77
CA GLU A 420 5.55 -23.22 -0.50
C GLU A 420 4.46 -24.30 -0.40
N GLN A 421 4.79 -25.53 -0.77
CA GLN A 421 3.85 -26.65 -0.72
C GLN A 421 3.67 -27.21 0.70
N ALA A 422 4.68 -27.08 1.56
CA ALA A 422 4.64 -27.65 2.90
C ALA A 422 3.99 -26.67 3.90
N GLY A 423 2.81 -27.01 4.42
CA GLY A 423 2.11 -26.19 5.42
C GLY A 423 2.90 -25.94 6.71
N SER A 424 3.87 -26.80 7.04
CA SER A 424 4.76 -26.66 8.21
C SER A 424 5.67 -25.45 8.18
N VAL A 425 5.83 -24.78 7.03
CA VAL A 425 6.60 -23.53 6.94
C VAL A 425 5.84 -22.31 7.45
N SER A 426 4.55 -22.45 7.69
CA SER A 426 3.68 -21.45 8.35
C SER A 426 3.48 -21.85 9.82
N CYS A 427 3.43 -20.85 10.71
CA CYS A 427 3.18 -21.01 12.15
C CYS A 427 1.81 -21.62 12.46
N SER A 428 0.85 -21.56 11.53
CA SER A 428 -0.50 -22.08 11.69
C SER A 428 -1.06 -22.64 10.37
N GLY A 429 -1.88 -23.69 10.48
CA GLY A 429 -2.64 -24.24 9.35
C GLY A 429 -3.76 -23.33 8.84
N GLY A 430 -4.14 -22.28 9.59
CA GLY A 430 -5.06 -21.25 9.13
C GLY A 430 -4.39 -20.03 8.46
N GLY A 431 -3.06 -20.05 8.32
CA GLY A 431 -2.29 -19.08 7.54
C GLY A 431 -2.13 -19.49 6.06
N LEU A 432 -1.25 -18.79 5.34
CA LEU A 432 -0.83 -19.16 3.98
C LEU A 432 0.69 -19.22 3.92
N THR A 433 1.22 -20.16 3.12
CA THR A 433 2.65 -20.35 2.94
C THR A 433 3.29 -19.36 1.95
N ASN A 434 2.67 -18.19 1.78
CA ASN A 434 3.19 -17.12 0.93
C ASN A 434 4.32 -16.40 1.65
N HIS A 435 5.48 -16.26 1.01
CA HIS A 435 6.62 -15.56 1.56
C HIS A 435 7.41 -14.87 0.46
N ASP A 436 8.17 -13.86 0.87
CA ASP A 436 9.04 -13.02 0.08
C ASP A 436 8.36 -12.32 -1.11
N THR A 437 8.87 -11.14 -1.47
CA THR A 437 8.57 -10.51 -2.76
C THR A 437 9.84 -10.46 -3.61
N THR A 438 9.70 -10.87 -4.87
CA THR A 438 10.79 -11.00 -5.83
C THR A 438 10.58 -10.10 -7.04
N TYR A 439 11.68 -9.72 -7.68
CA TYR A 439 11.70 -9.01 -8.95
C TYR A 439 12.65 -9.66 -9.95
N PHE A 440 12.20 -9.68 -11.21
CA PHE A 440 12.94 -10.14 -12.38
C PHE A 440 12.82 -9.07 -13.49
N TYR A 441 13.92 -8.76 -14.20
CA TYR A 441 13.93 -8.02 -15.49
C TYR A 441 14.67 -8.73 -16.68
N SER A 442 14.16 -8.60 -17.91
CA SER A 442 14.73 -9.23 -19.12
C SER A 442 14.68 -8.24 -20.26
N ASP A 443 15.79 -8.20 -20.97
CA ASP A 443 15.97 -7.41 -22.18
C ASP A 443 15.71 -8.23 -23.46
N ASP A 444 15.62 -9.57 -23.35
CA ASP A 444 15.39 -10.49 -24.46
C ASP A 444 13.95 -11.04 -24.52
N LYS A 445 13.07 -10.54 -23.62
CA LYS A 445 11.64 -10.88 -23.52
C LYS A 445 11.35 -12.33 -23.13
N CYS A 446 12.37 -13.18 -22.93
CA CYS A 446 12.19 -14.64 -22.85
C CYS A 446 12.96 -15.35 -21.72
N ALA A 447 14.10 -14.86 -21.23
CA ALA A 447 14.95 -15.62 -20.30
C ALA A 447 14.79 -15.20 -18.84
N TRP A 448 14.09 -16.02 -18.05
CA TRP A 448 13.77 -15.72 -16.63
C TRP A 448 13.89 -16.87 -15.66
N LEU A 449 14.35 -18.03 -16.13
CA LEU A 449 14.45 -19.22 -15.30
C LEU A 449 15.50 -18.98 -14.21
N CYS A 450 15.06 -18.59 -13.02
CA CYS A 450 15.90 -18.51 -11.84
C CYS A 450 16.18 -19.92 -11.32
N ILE A 451 17.17 -20.59 -11.92
CA ILE A 451 17.96 -21.62 -11.26
C ILE A 451 19.36 -21.01 -11.06
N ARG A 452 19.51 -20.21 -9.99
CA ARG A 452 20.81 -19.70 -9.48
C ARG A 452 21.61 -18.72 -10.37
N SER A 453 21.01 -17.62 -10.84
CA SER A 453 21.82 -16.49 -11.35
C SER A 453 21.57 -15.21 -10.56
N SER A 454 22.55 -14.32 -10.52
CA SER A 454 22.59 -13.05 -9.78
C SER A 454 21.56 -12.00 -10.25
N SER A 455 20.64 -12.35 -11.15
CA SER A 455 19.58 -11.50 -11.69
C SER A 455 18.26 -11.59 -10.90
N CYS A 456 18.16 -12.49 -9.92
CA CYS A 456 16.98 -12.64 -9.06
C CYS A 456 17.20 -11.84 -7.77
N LEU A 457 16.54 -10.68 -7.64
CA LEU A 457 16.57 -9.89 -6.41
C LEU A 457 15.33 -10.24 -5.56
N CYS A 458 15.55 -10.98 -4.47
CA CYS A 458 14.59 -11.07 -3.37
C CYS A 458 14.66 -9.76 -2.58
N ARG A 459 13.51 -9.16 -2.26
CA ARG A 459 13.52 -7.76 -1.82
C ARG A 459 12.77 -7.43 -0.55
N SER A 460 11.55 -7.94 -0.40
CA SER A 460 10.85 -7.84 0.88
C SER A 460 10.95 -9.22 1.51
N HIS A 461 11.69 -9.32 2.62
CA HIS A 461 11.77 -10.55 3.40
C HIS A 461 10.58 -10.59 4.35
N VAL A 462 9.50 -11.17 3.85
CA VAL A 462 8.28 -11.44 4.60
C VAL A 462 8.19 -12.94 4.69
N ASP A 463 8.31 -13.51 5.88
CA ASP A 463 8.12 -14.94 6.05
C ASP A 463 6.64 -15.34 5.88
N ALA A 464 6.37 -16.65 5.96
CA ALA A 464 5.05 -17.22 5.74
C ALA A 464 4.03 -16.85 6.83
N ASP A 465 4.45 -16.30 7.97
CA ASP A 465 3.59 -16.12 9.14
C ASP A 465 2.76 -14.82 9.06
N HIS A 466 2.98 -14.02 8.01
CA HIS A 466 2.38 -12.70 7.85
C HIS A 466 1.25 -12.63 6.82
N GLY A 467 0.81 -13.77 6.28
CA GLY A 467 -0.34 -13.81 5.36
C GLY A 467 -0.15 -12.92 4.13
N LEU A 468 1.06 -12.93 3.56
CA LEU A 468 1.40 -12.16 2.36
C LEU A 468 0.48 -12.52 1.19
N MET A 469 -0.01 -11.50 0.46
CA MET A 469 -0.89 -11.71 -0.68
C MET A 469 -0.10 -12.05 -1.95
N ASN A 470 -0.69 -12.91 -2.78
CA ASN A 470 -0.21 -13.25 -4.12
C ASN A 470 -1.04 -12.57 -5.20
N ASN A 471 -0.50 -12.43 -6.41
CA ASN A 471 -1.19 -11.86 -7.59
C ASN A 471 -1.76 -10.44 -7.43
N GLU A 472 -1.09 -9.59 -6.67
CA GLU A 472 -1.37 -8.14 -6.62
C GLU A 472 -1.13 -7.42 -7.98
N SER A 473 -0.38 -6.32 -8.01
CA SER A 473 -0.20 -5.54 -9.22
C SER A 473 1.11 -4.77 -9.24
N GLN A 474 1.51 -4.35 -10.45
CA GLN A 474 2.72 -3.59 -10.69
C GLN A 474 2.53 -2.61 -11.86
N ASP A 475 3.39 -1.60 -11.93
CA ASP A 475 3.54 -0.69 -13.05
C ASP A 475 4.99 -0.19 -13.17
N VAL A 476 5.36 0.41 -14.30
CA VAL A 476 6.72 0.91 -14.55
C VAL A 476 6.68 2.40 -14.85
N ASP A 477 7.50 3.17 -14.12
CA ASP A 477 7.57 4.62 -14.31
C ASP A 477 8.27 5.02 -15.61
N SER A 478 8.19 6.31 -15.97
CA SER A 478 8.79 6.86 -17.18
C SER A 478 10.32 6.69 -17.25
N ALA A 479 10.98 6.46 -16.11
CA ALA A 479 12.42 6.17 -16.00
C ALA A 479 12.74 4.67 -16.06
N GLY A 480 11.76 3.82 -16.38
CA GLY A 480 11.93 2.38 -16.50
C GLY A 480 12.12 1.67 -15.15
N GLN A 481 11.68 2.29 -14.04
CA GLN A 481 11.75 1.68 -12.72
C GLN A 481 10.44 0.98 -12.36
N ILE A 482 10.57 -0.22 -11.80
CA ILE A 482 9.43 -1.03 -11.37
C ILE A 482 8.84 -0.49 -10.07
N HIS A 483 7.51 -0.49 -10.00
CA HIS A 483 6.73 -0.31 -8.79
C HIS A 483 5.75 -1.47 -8.65
N ALA A 484 5.68 -2.06 -7.47
CA ALA A 484 4.74 -3.11 -7.13
C ALA A 484 3.94 -2.70 -5.90
N ILE A 485 2.71 -3.18 -5.85
CA ILE A 485 1.90 -3.17 -4.64
C ILE A 485 1.91 -4.58 -4.07
N ILE A 486 2.22 -4.67 -2.79
CA ILE A 486 2.09 -5.90 -2.01
C ILE A 486 1.27 -5.62 -0.76
N SER A 487 0.68 -6.66 -0.17
CA SER A 487 -0.07 -6.50 1.07
C SER A 487 0.05 -7.72 1.97
N TYR A 488 0.18 -7.47 3.27
CA TYR A 488 0.29 -8.51 4.29
C TYR A 488 -0.09 -7.97 5.67
N VAL A 489 -0.06 -8.83 6.70
CA VAL A 489 -0.31 -8.48 8.11
C VAL A 489 1.00 -8.15 8.82
N PRO A 490 1.29 -6.87 9.11
CA PRO A 490 2.56 -6.49 9.73
C PRO A 490 2.76 -7.10 11.12
N GLY A 491 4.00 -7.45 11.45
CA GLY A 491 4.39 -8.04 12.73
C GLY A 491 3.98 -7.26 13.98
N ARG A 492 3.75 -5.95 13.86
CA ARG A 492 3.24 -5.11 14.95
C ARG A 492 1.81 -5.43 15.38
N PHE A 493 1.04 -6.15 14.56
CA PHE A 493 -0.31 -6.62 14.92
C PHE A 493 -0.30 -8.08 15.38
N THR A 494 0.39 -8.96 14.64
CA THR A 494 0.63 -10.35 15.03
C THR A 494 1.89 -10.88 14.36
N GLN A 495 2.60 -11.77 15.05
CA GLN A 495 3.72 -12.55 14.52
C GLN A 495 3.27 -13.88 13.91
N CYS A 496 1.99 -14.24 14.05
CA CYS A 496 1.44 -15.46 13.49
C CYS A 496 0.00 -15.23 13.02
N VAL A 497 -0.20 -15.23 11.71
CA VAL A 497 -1.54 -15.25 11.10
C VAL A 497 -2.13 -16.64 11.31
N THR A 498 -3.21 -16.71 12.09
CA THR A 498 -3.88 -17.96 12.44
C THR A 498 -5.22 -18.12 11.74
N ASN A 499 -5.77 -17.03 11.20
CA ASN A 499 -6.92 -17.02 10.32
C ASN A 499 -6.68 -16.01 9.20
N TYR A 500 -6.31 -16.51 8.03
CA TYR A 500 -5.95 -15.69 6.87
C TYR A 500 -6.98 -14.60 6.55
N GLN A 501 -8.26 -14.96 6.51
CA GLN A 501 -9.34 -14.03 6.17
C GLN A 501 -9.54 -12.96 7.24
N ALA A 502 -9.70 -13.39 8.50
CA ALA A 502 -9.98 -12.48 9.60
C ALA A 502 -8.80 -11.55 9.88
N ASP A 503 -7.58 -12.09 9.95
CA ASP A 503 -6.39 -11.34 10.29
C ASP A 503 -6.02 -10.34 9.19
N ARG A 504 -6.17 -10.70 7.90
CA ARG A 504 -5.97 -9.73 6.81
C ARG A 504 -7.01 -8.63 6.81
N THR A 505 -8.29 -8.98 7.02
CA THR A 505 -9.36 -7.99 7.07
C THR A 505 -9.15 -7.00 8.20
N ALA A 506 -8.69 -7.46 9.38
CA ALA A 506 -8.46 -6.61 10.54
C ALA A 506 -7.14 -5.82 10.47
N TYR A 507 -6.06 -6.46 10.01
CA TYR A 507 -4.69 -5.98 10.23
C TYR A 507 -3.88 -5.79 8.94
N GLY A 508 -4.41 -6.19 7.79
CA GLY A 508 -3.71 -6.08 6.51
C GLY A 508 -3.32 -4.64 6.18
N ARG A 509 -2.11 -4.47 5.64
CA ARG A 509 -1.58 -3.19 5.15
C ARG A 509 -1.02 -3.37 3.75
N THR A 510 -1.13 -2.30 2.98
CA THR A 510 -0.71 -2.25 1.57
C THR A 510 0.55 -1.41 1.47
N TRP A 511 1.54 -1.92 0.73
CA TRP A 511 2.86 -1.34 0.66
C TRP A 511 3.25 -1.07 -0.78
N HIS A 512 3.88 0.10 -0.99
CA HIS A 512 4.46 0.50 -2.25
C HIS A 512 5.94 0.12 -2.28
N VAL A 513 6.28 -0.86 -3.12
CA VAL A 513 7.64 -1.35 -3.30
C VAL A 513 8.15 -0.84 -4.64
N TYR A 514 9.17 0.00 -4.65
CA TYR A 514 9.67 0.59 -5.89
C TYR A 514 11.18 0.60 -5.99
N ARG A 515 11.69 0.54 -7.22
CA ARG A 515 13.12 0.49 -7.51
C ARG A 515 13.62 1.89 -7.86
N SER A 516 14.79 2.24 -7.34
CA SER A 516 15.53 3.44 -7.78
C SER A 516 16.45 3.11 -8.95
N SER A 517 16.92 4.14 -9.65
CA SER A 517 17.90 3.99 -10.74
C SER A 517 19.21 3.32 -10.30
N SER A 518 19.60 3.47 -9.02
CA SER A 518 20.75 2.78 -8.42
C SER A 518 20.56 1.26 -8.28
N GLY A 519 19.34 0.77 -8.46
CA GLY A 519 18.94 -0.62 -8.26
C GLY A 519 18.52 -0.98 -6.85
N SER A 520 18.66 -0.05 -5.90
CA SER A 520 18.08 -0.19 -4.57
C SER A 520 16.57 -0.06 -4.65
N PHE A 521 15.84 -0.93 -3.94
CA PHE A 521 14.40 -0.71 -3.75
C PHE A 521 14.14 0.07 -2.47
N THR A 522 12.92 0.59 -2.39
CA THR A 522 12.32 1.19 -1.22
C THR A 522 10.95 0.58 -1.05
N GLU A 523 10.57 0.35 0.20
CA GLU A 523 9.27 -0.19 0.58
C GLU A 523 8.65 0.78 1.56
N VAL A 524 7.46 1.29 1.22
CA VAL A 524 6.75 2.29 2.00
C VAL A 524 5.35 1.77 2.29
N GLU A 525 4.97 1.77 3.56
CA GLU A 525 3.60 1.48 3.92
C GLU A 525 2.67 2.61 3.48
N ILE A 526 1.63 2.27 2.71
CA ILE A 526 0.54 3.19 2.41
C ILE A 526 -0.27 3.35 3.70
N PRO A 527 -0.44 4.58 4.23
CA PRO A 527 -0.94 4.83 5.59
C PRO A 527 -2.46 4.66 5.73
N PHE A 528 -3.05 3.72 5.01
CA PHE A 528 -4.48 3.41 5.03
C PHE A 528 -4.69 1.89 5.17
N PRO A 529 -5.59 1.45 6.06
CA PRO A 529 -5.88 0.04 6.20
C PRO A 529 -6.58 -0.50 4.96
N ILE A 530 -6.27 -1.74 4.59
CA ILE A 530 -6.88 -2.41 3.43
C ILE A 530 -8.34 -2.79 3.70
N ASN A 531 -8.68 -3.14 4.95
CA ASN A 531 -10.02 -3.55 5.41
C ASN A 531 -10.69 -4.65 4.55
N ALA A 532 -9.88 -5.52 3.97
CA ALA A 532 -10.32 -6.58 3.08
C ALA A 532 -9.25 -7.68 3.00
N VAL A 533 -9.67 -8.88 2.58
CA VAL A 533 -8.72 -9.95 2.23
C VAL A 533 -8.03 -9.62 0.92
N GLY A 534 -8.82 -9.15 -0.07
CA GLY A 534 -8.46 -9.03 -1.47
C GLY A 534 -7.36 -8.00 -1.79
N ARG A 535 -6.92 -8.05 -3.05
CA ARG A 535 -5.77 -7.32 -3.61
C ARG A 535 -6.07 -5.88 -4.01
N SER A 536 -4.99 -5.14 -4.20
CA SER A 536 -4.99 -3.76 -4.71
C SER A 536 -4.42 -3.68 -6.14
N GLN A 537 -4.88 -2.70 -6.92
CA GLN A 537 -4.38 -2.39 -8.26
C GLN A 537 -3.53 -1.11 -8.25
N ILE A 538 -2.44 -1.05 -9.02
CA ILE A 538 -1.66 0.17 -9.27
C ILE A 538 -1.73 0.58 -10.74
N VAL A 539 -1.81 1.88 -10.97
CA VAL A 539 -1.54 2.53 -12.25
C VAL A 539 -0.75 3.82 -12.03
N MET A 540 -0.05 4.28 -13.07
CA MET A 540 0.63 5.58 -13.08
C MET A 540 0.17 6.48 -14.20
N ASP A 541 0.08 7.78 -13.93
CA ASP A 541 -0.12 8.78 -14.97
C ASP A 541 1.19 9.14 -15.68
N ALA A 542 1.10 10.01 -16.69
CA ALA A 542 2.25 10.46 -17.47
C ALA A 542 3.27 11.32 -16.68
N ALA A 543 2.95 11.72 -15.45
CA ALA A 543 3.84 12.45 -14.55
C ALA A 543 4.45 11.53 -13.47
N ASP A 544 4.30 10.21 -13.62
CA ASP A 544 4.70 9.19 -12.65
C ASP A 544 4.02 9.33 -11.27
N ASN A 545 2.86 10.01 -11.21
CA ASN A 545 2.03 9.96 -10.01
C ASN A 545 1.39 8.58 -9.90
N VAL A 546 1.36 8.05 -8.68
CA VAL A 546 0.86 6.71 -8.40
C VAL A 546 -0.58 6.79 -7.95
N TYR A 547 -1.42 5.94 -8.53
CA TYR A 547 -2.80 5.71 -8.11
C TYR A 547 -2.92 4.23 -7.70
N VAL A 548 -3.23 4.00 -6.43
CA VAL A 548 -3.51 2.66 -5.91
C VAL A 548 -5.01 2.55 -5.64
N ILE A 549 -5.64 1.57 -6.28
CA ILE A 549 -7.04 1.24 -6.11
C ILE A 549 -7.10 0.06 -5.14
N LEU A 550 -7.36 0.37 -3.88
CA LEU A 550 -7.63 -0.59 -2.81
C LEU A 550 -9.03 -1.21 -3.01
N PRO A 551 -9.33 -2.33 -2.33
CA PRO A 551 -10.65 -2.95 -2.34
C PRO A 551 -11.80 -1.96 -2.11
N CYS A 552 -12.97 -2.29 -2.67
CA CYS A 552 -14.18 -1.46 -2.66
C CYS A 552 -14.02 -0.11 -3.38
N VAL A 553 -13.15 -0.04 -4.40
CA VAL A 553 -12.91 1.17 -5.21
C VAL A 553 -12.44 2.35 -4.33
N LYS A 554 -11.53 2.10 -3.39
CA LYS A 554 -10.89 3.18 -2.64
C LYS A 554 -9.60 3.59 -3.34
N ILE A 555 -9.49 4.84 -3.76
CA ILE A 555 -8.35 5.34 -4.52
C ILE A 555 -7.48 6.19 -3.60
N VAL A 556 -6.23 5.78 -3.46
CA VAL A 556 -5.19 6.52 -2.75
C VAL A 556 -4.07 6.88 -3.72
N THR A 557 -3.45 8.03 -3.51
CA THR A 557 -2.48 8.55 -4.46
C THR A 557 -1.27 9.14 -3.77
N ALA A 558 -0.14 9.14 -4.47
CA ALA A 558 1.08 9.84 -4.07
C ALA A 558 1.78 10.41 -5.32
N SER A 559 2.38 11.59 -5.17
CA SER A 559 3.01 12.33 -6.27
C SER A 559 4.45 11.88 -6.50
N LYS A 560 4.89 11.92 -7.77
CA LYS A 560 6.31 11.78 -8.09
C LYS A 560 7.15 12.89 -7.45
N ALA A 561 6.59 14.10 -7.38
CA ALA A 561 7.27 15.29 -6.84
C ALA A 561 7.66 15.15 -5.36
N SER A 562 6.88 14.40 -4.57
CA SER A 562 7.21 14.08 -3.18
C SER A 562 8.15 12.87 -3.01
N GLY A 563 8.50 12.19 -4.11
CA GLY A 563 9.10 10.85 -4.05
C GLY A 563 8.12 9.80 -3.52
N TRP A 564 6.83 9.95 -3.82
CA TRP A 564 5.72 9.08 -3.39
C TRP A 564 5.56 8.95 -1.88
N THR A 565 5.71 10.07 -1.16
CA THR A 565 5.60 10.13 0.31
C THR A 565 4.34 10.83 0.82
N ASP A 566 3.61 11.52 -0.05
CA ASP A 566 2.43 12.36 0.24
C ASP A 566 1.10 11.63 0.02
N TRP A 567 0.98 10.42 0.59
CA TRP A 567 -0.20 9.58 0.41
C TRP A 567 -1.50 10.24 0.88
N SER A 568 -2.52 10.24 0.02
CA SER A 568 -3.85 10.76 0.35
C SER A 568 -4.97 9.90 -0.24
N ILE A 569 -6.08 9.77 0.48
CA ILE A 569 -7.33 9.23 -0.08
C ILE A 569 -7.95 10.32 -0.95
N VAL A 570 -8.15 10.02 -2.24
CA VAL A 570 -8.75 10.95 -3.21
C VAL A 570 -10.16 10.51 -3.63
N TYR A 571 -10.51 9.26 -3.35
CA TYR A 571 -11.86 8.73 -3.53
C TYR A 571 -12.09 7.53 -2.59
N ASP A 572 -13.24 7.49 -1.92
CA ASP A 572 -13.66 6.36 -1.10
C ASP A 572 -14.99 5.80 -1.65
N GLY A 573 -14.92 4.66 -2.33
CA GLY A 573 -16.08 4.02 -2.93
C GLY A 573 -17.14 3.55 -1.92
N VAL A 574 -16.76 3.29 -0.67
CA VAL A 574 -17.72 2.95 0.39
C VAL A 574 -18.46 4.21 0.83
N ALA A 575 -17.73 5.30 1.10
CA ALA A 575 -18.34 6.57 1.48
C ALA A 575 -19.21 7.16 0.36
N ALA A 576 -18.83 6.93 -0.90
CA ALA A 576 -19.60 7.32 -2.08
C ALA A 576 -20.81 6.42 -2.38
N GLY A 577 -21.03 5.35 -1.60
CA GLY A 577 -22.19 4.46 -1.75
C GLY A 577 -22.14 3.56 -2.98
N LEU A 578 -20.94 3.24 -3.52
CA LEU A 578 -20.82 2.35 -4.68
C LEU A 578 -21.25 0.92 -4.39
N ASN A 579 -21.28 0.52 -3.11
CA ASN A 579 -21.55 -0.84 -2.67
C ASN A 579 -20.65 -1.90 -3.36
N ALA A 580 -19.41 -1.53 -3.74
CA ALA A 580 -18.49 -2.43 -4.45
C ALA A 580 -18.02 -3.58 -3.53
N PHE A 581 -17.97 -4.80 -4.07
CA PHE A 581 -17.47 -5.97 -3.35
C PHE A 581 -15.98 -6.19 -3.61
N GLY A 582 -15.18 -6.21 -2.54
CA GLY A 582 -13.82 -6.74 -2.57
C GLY A 582 -12.95 -6.12 -3.65
N GLU A 583 -12.36 -6.96 -4.49
CA GLU A 583 -11.39 -6.58 -5.53
C GLU A 583 -12.02 -5.92 -6.75
N VAL A 584 -11.16 -5.33 -7.59
CA VAL A 584 -11.55 -4.65 -8.83
C VAL A 584 -10.54 -4.94 -9.94
N THR A 585 -10.92 -4.66 -11.18
CA THR A 585 -9.99 -4.60 -12.31
C THR A 585 -9.92 -3.20 -12.89
N VAL A 586 -8.78 -2.84 -13.49
CA VAL A 586 -8.53 -1.49 -14.01
C VAL A 586 -8.08 -1.54 -15.47
N ASP A 587 -8.53 -0.54 -16.24
CA ASP A 587 -8.12 -0.38 -17.64
C ASP A 587 -6.80 0.40 -17.72
N ARG A 588 -5.68 -0.34 -17.65
CA ARG A 588 -4.34 0.24 -17.67
C ARG A 588 -4.05 1.03 -18.94
N ALA A 589 -4.57 0.58 -20.09
CA ALA A 589 -4.35 1.24 -21.38
C ALA A 589 -5.00 2.62 -21.45
N ARG A 590 -6.13 2.83 -20.74
CA ARG A 590 -6.87 4.09 -20.77
C ARG A 590 -6.24 5.20 -19.93
N VAL A 591 -5.35 4.86 -18.99
CA VAL A 591 -4.68 5.84 -18.11
C VAL A 591 -3.89 6.87 -18.91
N ALA A 592 -3.29 6.47 -20.05
CA ALA A 592 -2.59 7.37 -20.96
C ALA A 592 -3.48 8.49 -21.55
N SER A 593 -4.80 8.29 -21.61
CA SER A 593 -5.75 9.34 -22.02
C SER A 593 -6.20 10.25 -20.86
N GLY A 594 -5.59 10.11 -19.68
CA GLY A 594 -5.98 10.83 -18.46
C GLY A 594 -7.25 10.32 -17.80
N VAL A 595 -7.66 9.07 -18.09
CA VAL A 595 -8.86 8.46 -17.50
C VAL A 595 -8.53 7.11 -16.87
N LEU A 596 -8.87 6.95 -15.59
CA LEU A 596 -8.85 5.66 -14.91
C LEU A 596 -10.25 5.05 -14.95
N SER A 597 -10.40 3.92 -15.65
CA SER A 597 -11.60 3.08 -15.57
C SER A 597 -11.40 1.93 -14.59
N VAL A 598 -12.38 1.72 -13.72
CA VAL A 598 -12.42 0.63 -12.75
C VAL A 598 -13.69 -0.19 -12.99
N LEU A 599 -13.54 -1.47 -13.33
CA LEU A 599 -14.63 -2.44 -13.39
C LEU A 599 -14.80 -3.07 -12.01
N TYR A 600 -16.01 -2.99 -11.48
CA TYR A 600 -16.37 -3.51 -10.16
C TYR A 600 -17.74 -4.21 -10.20
N GLN A 601 -18.01 -5.03 -9.19
CA GLN A 601 -19.31 -5.67 -8.99
C GLN A 601 -19.86 -5.30 -7.62
N GLU A 602 -21.16 -5.07 -7.53
CA GLU A 602 -21.81 -4.74 -6.27
C GLU A 602 -21.87 -5.94 -5.32
N LYS A 603 -21.73 -5.65 -4.03
CA LYS A 603 -21.88 -6.61 -2.94
C LYS A 603 -23.32 -7.09 -2.88
N SER A 604 -23.45 -8.41 -2.76
CA SER A 604 -24.71 -9.11 -2.59
C SER A 604 -24.54 -10.22 -1.54
N MET A 605 -25.60 -11.00 -1.32
CA MET A 605 -25.64 -12.08 -0.35
C MET A 605 -25.85 -13.43 -1.03
N GLY A 606 -25.15 -14.46 -0.53
CA GLY A 606 -25.27 -15.82 -1.05
C GLY A 606 -24.99 -15.88 -2.54
N THR A 607 -26.01 -16.30 -3.30
CA THR A 607 -25.95 -16.43 -4.76
C THR A 607 -26.85 -15.44 -5.51
N THR A 608 -27.40 -14.44 -4.80
CA THR A 608 -28.25 -13.42 -5.41
C THR A 608 -27.43 -12.58 -6.40
N PRO A 609 -27.77 -12.56 -7.70
CA PRO A 609 -27.06 -11.77 -8.70
C PRO A 609 -26.92 -10.30 -8.32
N SER A 610 -25.89 -9.63 -8.85
CA SER A 610 -25.65 -8.22 -8.54
C SER A 610 -25.13 -7.43 -9.74
N ALA A 611 -25.22 -6.10 -9.64
CA ALA A 611 -24.85 -5.23 -10.73
C ALA A 611 -23.34 -5.27 -11.02
N VAL A 612 -22.98 -5.43 -12.29
CA VAL A 612 -21.62 -5.23 -12.81
C VAL A 612 -21.55 -3.81 -13.38
N ARG A 613 -20.54 -3.06 -12.98
CA ARG A 613 -20.41 -1.63 -13.27
C ARG A 613 -19.01 -1.24 -13.67
N ILE A 614 -18.90 -0.20 -14.47
CA ILE A 614 -17.64 0.48 -14.76
C ILE A 614 -17.73 1.92 -14.33
N VAL A 615 -16.77 2.34 -13.51
CA VAL A 615 -16.64 3.72 -13.05
C VAL A 615 -15.41 4.35 -13.68
N ASP A 616 -15.58 5.57 -14.21
CA ASP A 616 -14.52 6.34 -14.84
C ASP A 616 -14.18 7.56 -14.01
N PHE A 617 -12.88 7.79 -13.86
CA PHE A 617 -12.32 8.95 -13.19
C PHE A 617 -11.40 9.71 -14.14
N ALA A 618 -11.60 11.02 -14.27
CA ALA A 618 -10.58 11.91 -14.84
C ALA A 618 -9.45 12.06 -13.83
N LEU A 619 -8.21 11.89 -14.30
CA LEU A 619 -7.01 12.09 -13.49
C LEU A 619 -6.65 13.58 -13.51
N GLY A 620 -6.58 14.20 -12.33
CA GLY A 620 -6.22 15.60 -12.16
C GLY A 620 -4.73 15.80 -12.44
N ARG A 621 -4.44 16.64 -13.45
CA ARG A 621 -3.08 17.02 -13.86
C ARG A 621 -2.56 18.21 -13.07
#